data_AF-A0A0L8IDL3-F1
#
_entry.id   AF-A0A0L8IDL3-F1
#
_cell.length_a   1.000
_cell.length_b   1.000
_cell.length_c   1.000
_cell.angle_alpha   90.00
_cell.angle_beta   90.00
_cell.angle_gamma   90.00
#
_symmetry.space_group_name_H-M   'P 1'
#
loop_
_entity.id
_entity.type
_entity.pdbx_description
1 polymer ?
#
loop_
_entity_poly.entity_id
_entity_poly.type
_entity_poly.pdbx_seq_one_letter_code
_entity_poly.pdbx_strand_id
1 'polypeptide(L)'
;MVSDHNLLMQHLKRSFLCDHVEVVELTTNLKLLTEGHSDEREFVNYFLDVGNGNISVEQSRGEFNIKLLNDLCLESGTLSDLCDFVYADKNNFTNPVWLANRTIVTPTNEAAQFVNDFSVDQDPW
;
A
#
# COMPACT_ATOMS: atom_id res chain seq x y z
N MET A 1 11.22 13.33 3.51
CA MET A 1 10.08 13.54 4.43
C MET A 1 9.81 12.26 5.25
N VAL A 2 10.77 11.82 6.08
CA VAL A 2 10.69 10.62 6.93
C VAL A 2 10.77 11.01 8.43
N SER A 3 10.18 12.16 8.79
CA SER A 3 10.31 12.72 10.14
C SER A 3 9.07 12.51 10.99
N ASP A 4 7.87 12.69 10.42
CA ASP A 4 6.67 12.88 11.24
C ASP A 4 6.11 11.58 11.81
N HIS A 5 6.14 10.48 11.04
CA HIS A 5 5.67 9.16 11.50
C HIS A 5 6.56 8.57 12.60
N ASN A 6 7.87 8.77 12.52
CA ASN A 6 8.83 8.33 13.55
C ASN A 6 8.72 9.18 14.82
N LEU A 7 8.42 10.48 14.70
CA LEU A 7 8.27 11.39 15.84
C LEU A 7 7.03 11.04 16.67
N LEU A 8 5.90 10.75 16.02
CA LEU A 8 4.63 10.47 16.69
C LEU A 8 4.65 9.13 17.44
N MET A 9 5.24 8.08 16.84
CA MET A 9 5.55 6.82 17.53
C MET A 9 6.55 7.01 18.68
N GLN A 10 7.54 7.89 18.53
CA GLN A 10 8.46 8.23 19.62
C GLN A 10 7.74 8.87 20.81
N HIS A 11 6.82 9.80 20.56
CA HIS A 11 6.06 10.45 21.62
C HIS A 11 5.08 9.49 22.31
N LEU A 12 4.43 8.60 21.56
CA LEU A 12 3.59 7.57 22.14
C LEU A 12 4.41 6.59 22.99
N LYS A 13 5.50 6.03 22.43
CA LYS A 13 6.38 5.07 23.15
C LYS A 13 7.17 5.68 24.31
N ARG A 14 7.28 7.01 24.39
CA ARG A 14 7.90 7.74 25.52
C ARG A 14 6.88 8.31 26.50
N SER A 15 5.59 8.07 26.29
CA SER A 15 4.56 8.46 27.25
C SER A 15 4.75 7.67 28.54
N PHE A 16 4.60 8.33 29.69
CA PHE A 16 4.58 7.67 31.00
C PHE A 16 3.44 6.62 31.13
N LEU A 17 2.45 6.68 30.23
CA LEU A 17 1.39 5.70 30.15
C LEU A 17 1.87 4.37 29.56
N CYS A 18 2.93 4.35 28.75
CA CYS A 18 3.44 3.12 28.14
C CYS A 18 3.93 2.09 29.15
N ASP A 19 4.41 2.53 30.32
CA ASP A 19 4.80 1.62 31.41
C ASP A 19 3.61 0.82 31.97
N HIS A 20 2.38 1.25 31.67
CA HIS A 20 1.13 0.65 32.13
C HIS A 20 0.34 0.00 30.97
N VAL A 21 0.91 -0.06 29.77
CA VAL A 21 0.27 -0.68 28.60
C VAL A 21 0.72 -2.13 28.50
N GLU A 22 -0.24 -3.05 28.51
CA GLU A 22 0.00 -4.44 28.12
C GLU A 22 0.02 -4.54 26.59
N VAL A 23 1.12 -5.06 26.05
CA VAL A 23 1.25 -5.31 24.61
C VAL A 23 0.73 -6.71 24.32
N VAL A 24 -0.32 -6.79 23.53
CA VAL A 24 -0.86 -8.06 23.01
C VAL A 24 -0.60 -8.11 21.51
N GLU A 25 0.05 -9.16 21.05
CA GLU A 25 0.39 -9.37 19.65
C GLU A 25 -0.54 -10.41 19.00
N LEU A 26 -1.11 -10.05 17.86
CA LEU A 26 -1.85 -10.99 17.02
C LEU A 26 -0.89 -11.66 16.05
N THR A 27 -0.66 -12.96 16.23
CA THR A 27 0.31 -13.74 15.43
C THR A 27 -0.31 -14.41 14.20
N THR A 28 -1.64 -14.39 14.09
CA THR A 28 -2.37 -15.08 13.02
C THR A 28 -2.90 -14.08 12.01
N ASN A 29 -2.40 -14.16 10.76
CA ASN A 29 -2.94 -13.39 9.65
C ASN A 29 -4.20 -14.09 9.11
N LEU A 30 -5.38 -13.51 9.41
CA LEU A 30 -6.66 -14.08 9.02
C LEU A 30 -6.88 -14.09 7.50
N LYS A 31 -6.23 -13.19 6.74
CA LYS A 31 -6.34 -13.15 5.27
C LYS A 31 -5.75 -14.42 4.64
N LEU A 32 -4.66 -14.94 5.21
CA LEU A 32 -4.03 -16.19 4.76
C LEU A 32 -4.84 -17.45 5.07
N LEU A 33 -5.82 -17.38 5.98
CA LEU A 33 -6.66 -18.53 6.33
C LEU A 33 -7.79 -18.77 5.33
N THR A 34 -8.18 -17.74 4.57
CA THR A 34 -9.29 -17.79 3.60
C THR A 34 -8.83 -18.03 2.16
N GLU A 35 -7.53 -17.82 1.89
CA GLU A 35 -6.95 -17.82 0.54
C GLU A 35 -6.05 -19.06 0.32
N GLY A 36 -6.40 -19.88 -0.68
CA GLY A 36 -5.80 -21.20 -0.93
C GLY A 36 -4.71 -21.22 -2.01
N HIS A 37 -4.37 -20.08 -2.59
CA HIS A 37 -3.41 -19.98 -3.71
C HIS A 37 -1.98 -19.69 -3.22
N SER A 38 -0.98 -20.28 -3.88
CA SER A 38 0.44 -20.13 -3.51
C SER A 38 0.94 -18.69 -3.61
N ASP A 39 0.47 -17.96 -4.63
CA ASP A 39 1.02 -16.66 -5.02
C ASP A 39 0.54 -15.56 -4.06
N GLU A 40 -0.72 -15.63 -3.62
CA GLU A 40 -1.27 -14.76 -2.57
C GLU A 40 -0.51 -14.94 -1.25
N ARG A 41 -0.10 -16.16 -0.93
CA ARG A 41 0.67 -16.46 0.28
C ARG A 41 2.07 -15.85 0.24
N GLU A 42 2.75 -15.91 -0.91
CA GLU A 42 4.06 -15.30 -1.09
C GLU A 42 3.97 -13.78 -0.91
N PHE A 43 3.01 -13.13 -1.56
CA PHE A 43 2.78 -11.69 -1.43
C PHE A 43 2.50 -11.27 0.02
N VAL A 44 1.61 -11.98 0.72
CA VAL A 44 1.26 -11.64 2.11
C VAL A 44 2.43 -11.85 3.06
N ASN A 45 3.23 -12.91 2.87
CA ASN A 45 4.44 -13.12 3.66
C ASN A 45 5.47 -12.02 3.42
N TYR A 46 5.70 -11.64 2.15
CA TYR A 46 6.55 -10.51 1.80
C TYR A 46 6.10 -9.22 2.50
N PHE A 47 4.80 -8.92 2.48
CA PHE A 47 4.26 -7.73 3.14
C PHE A 47 4.42 -7.76 4.67
N LEU A 48 4.24 -8.93 5.29
CA LEU A 48 4.52 -9.12 6.72
C LEU A 48 6.01 -8.90 7.04
N ASP A 49 6.91 -9.42 6.22
CA ASP A 49 8.35 -9.23 6.41
C ASP A 49 8.76 -7.76 6.26
N VAL A 50 8.14 -7.01 5.34
CA VAL A 50 8.32 -5.55 5.26
C VAL A 50 7.83 -4.86 6.53
N GLY A 51 6.62 -5.19 7.01
CA GLY A 51 6.05 -4.59 8.23
C GLY A 51 6.83 -4.90 9.51
N ASN A 52 7.41 -6.09 9.59
CA ASN A 52 8.22 -6.54 10.73
C ASN A 52 9.69 -6.09 10.63
N GLY A 53 10.12 -5.55 9.48
CA GLY A 53 11.52 -5.20 9.23
C GLY A 53 12.44 -6.41 9.00
N ASN A 54 11.89 -7.55 8.59
CA ASN A 54 12.62 -8.78 8.26
C ASN A 54 13.18 -8.79 6.83
N ILE A 55 13.06 -7.69 6.08
CA ILE A 55 13.56 -7.57 4.70
C ILE A 55 14.99 -7.01 4.68
N SER A 56 15.80 -7.45 3.71
CA SER A 56 17.10 -6.86 3.47
C SER A 56 16.96 -5.41 3.00
N VAL A 57 17.69 -4.50 3.64
CA VAL A 57 17.72 -3.09 3.31
C VAL A 57 19.07 -2.76 2.67
N GLU A 58 19.04 -2.33 1.42
CA GLU A 58 20.22 -1.82 0.73
C GLU A 58 20.49 -0.40 1.22
N GLN A 59 21.67 -0.19 1.80
CA GLN A 59 22.12 1.13 2.22
C GLN A 59 22.84 1.81 1.06
N SER A 60 22.23 2.85 0.50
CA SER A 60 22.85 3.68 -0.51
C SER A 60 22.75 5.14 -0.13
N ARG A 61 23.89 5.81 0.07
CA ARG A 61 23.99 7.28 0.23
C ARG A 61 23.00 7.92 1.22
N GLY A 62 22.75 7.27 2.35
CA GLY A 62 21.83 7.80 3.38
C GLY A 62 20.36 7.47 3.15
N GLU A 63 20.05 6.67 2.13
CA GLU A 63 18.73 6.12 1.87
C GLU A 63 18.72 4.62 2.20
N PHE A 64 17.60 4.18 2.77
CA PHE A 64 17.31 2.79 3.08
C PHE A 64 16.35 2.29 2.00
N ASN A 65 16.85 1.46 1.09
CA ASN A 65 16.07 0.94 -0.02
C ASN A 65 15.67 -0.50 0.25
N ILE A 66 14.40 -0.83 -0.01
CA ILE A 66 13.93 -2.21 -0.02
C ILE A 66 13.79 -2.67 -1.46
N LYS A 67 14.08 -3.94 -1.71
CA LYS A 67 13.82 -4.54 -3.01
C LYS A 67 12.34 -4.92 -3.10
N LEU A 68 11.64 -4.30 -4.04
CA LEU A 68 10.28 -4.69 -4.41
C LEU A 68 10.30 -5.99 -5.22
N LEU A 69 9.27 -6.82 -5.07
CA LEU A 69 9.04 -7.93 -5.98
C LEU A 69 8.70 -7.36 -7.38
N ASN A 70 9.17 -8.03 -8.43
CA ASN A 70 9.07 -7.51 -9.81
C ASN A 70 7.62 -7.36 -10.28
N ASP A 71 6.71 -8.15 -9.74
CA ASP A 71 5.28 -8.16 -10.01
C ASP A 71 4.50 -7.02 -9.31
N LEU A 72 5.15 -6.29 -8.39
CA LEU A 72 4.51 -5.18 -7.64
C LEU A 72 4.64 -3.83 -8.32
N CYS A 73 5.47 -3.72 -9.35
CA CYS A 73 5.72 -2.47 -10.04
C CYS A 73 5.29 -2.57 -11.50
N LEU A 74 4.64 -1.53 -12.01
CA LEU A 74 4.54 -1.34 -13.44
C LEU A 74 5.95 -0.96 -13.95
N GLU A 75 6.57 -1.83 -14.77
CA GLU A 75 7.95 -1.64 -15.24
C GLU A 75 8.16 -0.25 -15.91
N SER A 76 7.13 0.24 -16.60
CA SER A 76 7.04 1.61 -17.09
C SER A 76 5.57 1.91 -17.45
N GLY A 77 5.17 3.16 -17.35
CA GLY A 77 3.82 3.58 -17.71
C GLY A 77 3.55 5.05 -17.43
N THR A 78 2.58 5.59 -18.13
CA THR A 78 1.96 6.89 -17.89
C THR A 78 0.85 6.75 -16.85
N LEU A 79 0.32 7.89 -16.37
CA LEU A 79 -0.89 7.86 -15.53
C LEU A 79 -2.08 7.22 -16.27
N SER A 80 -2.16 7.36 -17.60
CA SER A 80 -3.17 6.68 -18.41
C SER A 80 -3.03 5.16 -18.30
N ASP A 81 -1.80 4.63 -18.44
CA ASP A 81 -1.55 3.19 -18.36
C ASP A 81 -1.92 2.64 -16.97
N LEU A 82 -1.67 3.41 -15.90
CA LEU A 82 -2.11 3.05 -14.55
C LEU A 82 -3.64 3.06 -14.43
N CYS A 83 -4.32 4.06 -15.00
CA CYS A 83 -5.78 4.13 -15.00
C CYS A 83 -6.39 2.96 -15.78
N ASP A 84 -5.86 2.63 -16.96
CA ASP A 84 -6.31 1.49 -17.77
C ASP A 84 -6.01 0.16 -17.07
N PHE A 85 -4.90 0.04 -16.35
CA PHE A 85 -4.61 -1.13 -15.54
C PHE A 85 -5.62 -1.32 -14.41
N VAL A 86 -5.93 -0.25 -13.66
CA VAL A 86 -6.87 -0.32 -12.53
C VAL A 86 -8.32 -0.43 -13.00
N TYR A 87 -8.68 0.21 -14.11
CA TYR A 87 -10.05 0.33 -14.62
C TYR A 87 -10.22 -0.27 -16.03
N ALA A 88 -9.60 -1.43 -16.28
CA ALA A 88 -9.48 -2.03 -17.62
C ALA A 88 -10.78 -2.25 -18.40
N ASP A 89 -11.91 -2.47 -17.71
CA ASP A 89 -13.21 -2.71 -18.35
C ASP A 89 -14.16 -1.53 -18.14
N LYS A 90 -14.13 -0.60 -19.09
CA LYS A 90 -14.98 0.60 -19.10
C LYS A 90 -16.48 0.29 -19.12
N ASN A 91 -16.89 -0.90 -19.56
CA ASN A 91 -18.31 -1.28 -19.53
C ASN A 91 -18.84 -1.45 -18.10
N ASN A 92 -17.95 -1.66 -17.12
CA ASN A 92 -18.31 -1.84 -15.73
C ASN A 92 -18.39 -0.53 -14.93
N PHE A 93 -18.22 0.64 -15.55
CA PHE A 93 -18.32 1.92 -14.85
C PHE A 93 -19.69 2.19 -14.21
N THR A 94 -20.74 1.51 -14.65
CA THR A 94 -22.08 1.60 -14.01
C THR A 94 -22.27 0.59 -12.88
N ASN A 95 -21.32 -0.33 -12.66
CA ASN A 95 -21.38 -1.35 -11.63
C ASN A 95 -20.68 -0.88 -10.34
N PRO A 96 -21.43 -0.48 -9.29
CA PRO A 96 -20.85 0.06 -8.08
C PRO A 96 -19.99 -0.96 -7.31
N VAL A 97 -20.31 -2.27 -7.41
CA VAL A 97 -19.52 -3.32 -6.75
C VAL A 97 -18.17 -3.50 -7.44
N TRP A 98 -18.14 -3.40 -8.76
CA TRP A 98 -16.88 -3.47 -9.51
C TRP A 98 -15.98 -2.27 -9.21
N LEU A 99 -16.56 -1.07 -9.15
CA LEU A 99 -15.82 0.15 -8.79
C LEU A 99 -15.29 0.11 -7.36
N ALA A 100 -16.11 -0.33 -6.40
CA ALA A 100 -15.71 -0.36 -4.98
C ALA A 100 -14.53 -1.30 -4.68
N ASN A 101 -14.27 -2.27 -5.56
CA ASN A 101 -13.14 -3.20 -5.43
C ASN A 101 -11.85 -2.67 -6.07
N ARG A 102 -11.83 -1.43 -6.56
CA ARG A 102 -10.71 -0.82 -7.28
C ARG A 102 -10.37 0.53 -6.68
N THR A 103 -9.07 0.81 -6.55
CA THR A 103 -8.61 2.09 -5.99
C THR A 103 -7.21 2.40 -6.49
N ILE A 104 -6.94 3.68 -6.73
CA ILE A 104 -5.59 4.22 -6.86
C ILE A 104 -5.29 4.97 -5.56
N VAL A 105 -4.20 4.60 -4.88
CA VAL A 105 -3.78 5.25 -3.64
C VAL A 105 -2.53 6.07 -3.92
N THR A 106 -2.52 7.32 -3.49
CA THR A 106 -1.41 8.26 -3.68
C THR A 106 -0.80 8.66 -2.33
N PRO A 107 0.47 9.10 -2.31
CA PRO A 107 1.10 9.55 -1.06
C PRO A 107 0.52 10.85 -0.49
N THR A 108 -0.08 11.70 -1.34
CA THR A 108 -0.65 13.00 -0.92
C THR A 108 -2.04 13.23 -1.51
N ASN A 109 -2.80 14.11 -0.87
CA ASN A 109 -4.12 14.53 -1.33
C ASN A 109 -4.05 15.32 -2.63
N GLU A 110 -3.01 16.13 -2.85
CA GLU A 110 -2.83 16.85 -4.10
C GLU A 110 -2.61 15.87 -5.27
N ALA A 111 -1.82 14.82 -5.04
CA ALA A 111 -1.64 13.76 -6.02
C ALA A 111 -2.96 12.98 -6.24
N ALA A 112 -3.74 12.73 -5.19
CA ALA A 112 -5.05 12.08 -5.32
C ALA A 112 -6.00 12.94 -6.17
N GLN A 113 -6.04 14.24 -5.90
CA GLN A 113 -6.86 15.18 -6.64
C GLN A 113 -6.45 15.21 -8.11
N PHE A 114 -5.15 15.27 -8.40
CA PHE A 114 -4.64 15.22 -9.77
C PHE A 114 -5.07 13.95 -10.51
N VAL A 115 -4.98 12.78 -9.86
CA VAL A 115 -5.44 11.51 -10.45
C VAL A 115 -6.94 11.53 -10.68
N ASN A 116 -7.72 12.00 -9.72
CA ASN A 116 -9.19 12.08 -9.84
C ASN A 116 -9.62 12.99 -10.99
N ASP A 117 -9.04 14.19 -11.09
CA ASP A 117 -9.32 15.14 -12.16
C ASP A 117 -8.97 14.53 -13.52
N PHE A 118 -7.80 13.88 -13.62
CA PHE A 118 -7.37 13.18 -14.83
C PHE A 118 -8.34 12.06 -15.23
N SER A 119 -8.78 11.22 -14.27
CA SER A 119 -9.70 10.11 -14.55
C SER A 119 -11.08 10.60 -15.02
N VAL A 120 -11.60 11.67 -14.42
CA VAL A 120 -12.89 12.27 -14.81
C VAL A 120 -12.81 12.91 -16.20
N ASP A 121 -11.69 13.54 -16.55
CA ASP A 121 -11.48 14.15 -17.87
C ASP A 121 -11.38 13.10 -19.00
N GLN A 122 -10.85 11.91 -18.71
CA GLN A 122 -10.73 10.81 -19.69
C GLN A 122 -12.08 10.13 -19.97
N ASP A 123 -12.86 9.87 -18.92
CA ASP A 123 -14.17 9.22 -19.02
C ASP A 123 -15.15 9.90 -18.03
N PRO A 124 -15.88 10.94 -18.45
CA PRO A 124 -16.95 11.52 -17.64
C PRO A 124 -18.09 10.48 -17.59
N TRP A 125 -18.08 9.71 -16.50
CA TRP A 125 -18.99 8.60 -16.16
C TRP A 125 -20.42 8.70 -16.71
#